data_AF-A0A1B6IZU8-F1
#
_entry.id   AF-A0A1B6IZU8-F1
#
_cell.length_a   1.000
_cell.length_b   1.000
_cell.length_c   1.000
_cell.angle_alpha   90.00
_cell.angle_beta   90.00
_cell.angle_gamma   90.00
#
_symmetry.space_group_name_H-M   'P 1'
#
loop_
_entity.id
_entity.type
_entity.pdbx_description
1 polymer ?
#
loop_
_entity_poly.entity_id
_entity_poly.type
_entity_poly.pdbx_seq_one_letter_code
_entity_poly.pdbx_strand_id
1 'polypeptide(L)'
;LQSAQVFLAGLFPPSGFQVWNEHLLWQPVPILLNYLDHYEIVPPPVTKCQRYYEDKMKLLSTFEREFETDLTELFNYAIPYTGFDNLDMKTTNSTHRNF
;
A
#
# COMPACT_ATOMS: atom_id res chain seq x y z
N LEU A 1 5.79 -8.27 3.94
CA LEU A 1 6.38 -9.24 4.89
C LEU A 1 6.64 -8.63 6.27
N GLN A 2 7.42 -7.56 6.39
CA GLN A 2 7.82 -6.96 7.68
C GLN A 2 6.64 -6.52 8.56
N SER A 3 5.60 -5.92 7.97
CA SER A 3 4.40 -5.51 8.72
C SER A 3 3.72 -6.70 9.42
N ALA A 4 3.67 -7.86 8.76
CA ALA A 4 3.10 -9.07 9.35
C ALA A 4 3.99 -9.63 10.48
N GLN A 5 5.32 -9.56 10.35
CA GLN A 5 6.24 -10.00 11.41
C GLN A 5 6.08 -9.18 12.69
N VAL A 6 6.01 -7.86 12.57
CA VAL A 6 5.84 -6.96 13.72
C VAL A 6 4.47 -7.13 14.36
N PHE A 7 3.42 -7.29 13.54
CA PHE A 7 2.09 -7.60 14.05
C PHE A 7 2.07 -8.89 14.87
N LEU A 8 2.71 -9.96 14.37
CA LEU A 8 2.78 -11.25 15.07
C LEU A 8 3.64 -11.19 16.35
N ALA A 9 4.67 -10.35 16.38
CA ALA A 9 5.46 -10.12 17.59
C ALA A 9 4.62 -9.54 18.73
N GLY A 10 3.65 -8.67 18.42
CA GLY A 10 2.70 -8.14 19.41
C GLY A 10 1.54 -9.09 19.72
N LEU A 11 1.06 -9.84 18.74
CA LEU A 11 -0.06 -10.77 18.90
C LEU A 11 0.31 -12.01 19.72
N PHE A 12 1.54 -12.48 19.58
CA PHE A 12 2.03 -13.71 20.22
C PHE A 12 3.30 -13.45 21.04
N PRO A 13 3.23 -12.72 22.16
CA PRO A 13 4.36 -12.58 23.07
C PRO A 13 4.70 -13.96 23.68
N PRO A 14 5.98 -14.38 23.72
CA PRO A 14 6.35 -15.67 24.27
C PRO A 14 6.13 -15.73 25.78
N SER A 15 5.70 -16.88 26.29
CA SER A 15 5.56 -17.14 27.73
C SER A 15 5.97 -18.57 28.10
N GLY A 16 6.46 -18.75 29.33
CA GLY A 16 6.92 -20.05 29.83
C GLY A 16 7.93 -20.70 28.90
N PHE A 17 7.62 -21.92 28.43
CA PHE A 17 8.50 -22.69 27.55
C PHE A 17 8.72 -22.06 26.15
N GLN A 18 7.91 -21.08 25.75
CA GLN A 18 8.06 -20.38 24.47
C GLN A 18 9.19 -19.33 24.51
N VAL A 19 9.65 -18.94 25.70
CA VAL A 19 10.75 -17.98 25.87
C VAL A 19 12.07 -18.71 25.63
N TRP A 20 12.57 -18.62 24.39
CA TRP A 20 13.86 -19.18 24.00
C TRP A 20 15.05 -18.23 24.29
N ASN A 21 14.76 -16.94 24.52
CA ASN A 21 15.76 -15.91 24.82
C ASN A 21 15.17 -14.90 25.84
N GLU A 22 15.80 -14.78 27.00
CA GLU A 22 15.34 -13.88 28.08
C GLU A 22 15.57 -12.40 27.78
N HIS A 23 16.51 -12.07 26.88
CA HIS A 23 16.80 -10.70 26.46
C HIS A 23 16.01 -10.26 25.22
N LEU A 24 15.26 -11.18 24.60
CA LEU A 24 14.44 -10.92 23.42
C LEU A 24 13.10 -11.67 23.53
N LEU A 25 12.07 -10.98 24.02
CA LEU A 25 10.71 -11.52 24.16
C LEU A 25 9.97 -11.57 22.82
N TRP A 26 10.54 -12.30 21.85
CA TRP A 26 9.98 -12.55 20.53
C TRP A 26 10.03 -14.04 20.24
N GLN A 27 9.01 -14.58 19.55
CA GLN A 27 9.04 -15.93 19.02
C GLN A 27 8.87 -15.96 17.50
N PRO A 28 9.54 -16.89 16.81
CA PRO A 28 9.35 -17.07 15.39
C PRO A 28 7.94 -17.60 15.10
N VAL A 29 7.14 -16.80 14.41
CA VAL A 29 5.85 -17.23 13.85
C VAL A 29 6.01 -17.30 12.32
N PRO A 30 5.77 -18.46 11.68
CA PRO A 30 5.97 -18.62 10.26
C PRO A 30 4.97 -17.78 9.46
N ILE A 31 5.48 -17.01 8.51
CA ILE A 31 4.66 -16.30 7.51
C ILE A 31 4.90 -17.00 6.18
N LEU A 32 3.90 -17.77 5.76
CA LEU A 32 3.93 -18.46 4.48
C LEU A 32 3.55 -17.44 3.39
N LEU A 33 4.55 -17.01 2.62
CA LEU A 33 4.33 -16.21 1.43
C LEU A 33 4.18 -17.13 0.23
N ASN A 34 3.21 -16.85 -0.63
CA ASN A 34 3.17 -17.36 -1.99
C ASN A 34 3.55 -16.23 -2.98
N TYR A 35 3.80 -16.61 -4.24
CA TYR A 35 4.16 -15.65 -5.29
C TYR A 35 3.02 -14.69 -5.67
N LEU A 36 1.78 -14.99 -5.27
CA LEU A 36 0.58 -14.17 -5.54
C LEU A 36 0.35 -13.09 -4.48
N ASP A 37 0.89 -13.24 -3.27
CA ASP A 37 0.69 -12.29 -2.17
C ASP A 37 1.21 -10.87 -2.50
N HIS A 38 2.18 -10.77 -3.41
CA HIS A 38 2.69 -9.48 -3.90
C HIS A 38 1.89 -8.92 -5.11
N TYR A 39 1.11 -9.74 -5.82
CA TYR A 39 0.46 -9.36 -7.08
C TYR A 39 -1.08 -9.35 -7.03
N GLU A 40 -1.69 -9.99 -6.02
CA GLU A 40 -3.15 -10.12 -5.90
C GLU A 40 -3.77 -9.24 -4.83
N ILE A 41 -2.96 -8.76 -3.87
CA ILE A 41 -3.50 -8.07 -2.70
C ILE A 41 -3.63 -6.55 -2.93
N VAL A 42 -2.70 -5.86 -3.63
CA VAL A 42 -2.81 -4.41 -3.89
C VAL A 42 -1.95 -3.89 -5.08
N PRO A 43 -2.51 -3.08 -6.00
CA PRO A 43 -3.83 -3.22 -6.61
C PRO A 43 -3.78 -4.41 -7.60
N PRO A 44 -4.82 -5.27 -7.61
CA PRO A 44 -4.91 -6.29 -8.64
C PRO A 44 -4.99 -5.60 -10.01
N PRO A 45 -4.39 -6.14 -11.08
CA PRO A 45 -4.57 -5.57 -12.42
C PRO A 45 -6.06 -5.51 -12.80
N VAL A 46 -6.44 -4.61 -13.72
CA VAL A 46 -7.84 -4.43 -14.21
C VAL A 46 -8.50 -5.76 -14.55
N THR A 47 -7.73 -6.65 -15.16
CA THR A 47 -8.14 -7.99 -15.57
C THR A 47 -8.55 -8.91 -14.42
N LYS A 48 -8.10 -8.64 -13.18
CA LYS A 48 -8.39 -9.47 -12.00
C LYS A 48 -9.61 -9.01 -11.21
N CYS A 49 -9.93 -7.71 -11.19
CA CYS A 49 -11.08 -7.20 -10.41
C CYS A 49 -11.80 -6.04 -11.11
N GLN A 50 -12.56 -6.36 -12.14
CA GLN A 50 -13.26 -5.38 -12.99
C GLN A 50 -14.17 -4.43 -12.18
N ARG A 51 -14.96 -4.96 -11.23
CA ARG A 51 -15.88 -4.15 -10.42
C ARG A 51 -15.16 -3.10 -9.57
N TYR A 52 -14.04 -3.47 -8.95
CA TYR A 52 -13.24 -2.53 -8.18
C TYR A 52 -12.76 -1.36 -9.05
N TYR A 53 -12.32 -1.63 -10.27
CA TYR A 53 -11.88 -0.58 -11.18
C TYR A 53 -13.02 0.32 -11.64
N GLU A 54 -14.16 -0.26 -11.99
CA GLU A 54 -15.35 0.52 -12.38
C GLU A 54 -15.78 1.47 -11.25
N ASP A 55 -15.88 0.96 -10.03
CA ASP A 55 -16.24 1.76 -8.86
C ASP A 55 -15.18 2.81 -8.53
N LYS A 56 -13.89 2.43 -8.58
CA LYS A 56 -12.76 3.36 -8.36
C LYS A 56 -12.79 4.50 -9.37
N MET A 57 -12.94 4.22 -10.65
CA MET A 57 -12.95 5.25 -11.70
C MET A 57 -14.16 6.19 -11.58
N LYS A 58 -15.33 5.64 -11.21
CA LYS A 58 -16.52 6.45 -10.95
C LYS A 58 -16.35 7.38 -9.75
N LEU A 59 -15.78 6.86 -8.66
CA LEU A 59 -15.54 7.65 -7.45
C LEU A 59 -14.46 8.71 -7.67
N LEU A 60 -13.36 8.34 -8.34
CA LEU A 60 -12.29 9.28 -8.70
C LEU A 60 -12.81 10.43 -9.55
N SER A 61 -13.53 10.15 -10.64
CA SER A 61 -14.07 11.23 -11.50
C SER A 61 -15.06 12.14 -10.76
N THR A 62 -15.80 11.60 -9.78
CA THR A 62 -16.68 12.41 -8.93
C THR A 62 -15.87 13.31 -8.00
N PHE A 63 -14.87 12.77 -7.33
CA PHE A 63 -13.97 13.49 -6.43
C PHE A 63 -13.19 14.59 -7.15
N GLU A 64 -12.63 14.28 -8.31
CA GLU A 64 -11.85 15.22 -9.13
C GLU A 64 -12.68 16.44 -9.55
N ARG A 65 -13.95 16.22 -9.89
CA ARG A 65 -14.88 17.30 -10.25
C ARG A 65 -15.30 18.12 -9.03
N GLU A 66 -15.45 17.49 -7.87
CA GLU A 66 -15.86 18.18 -6.64
C GLU A 66 -14.75 19.07 -6.07
N PHE A 67 -13.49 18.63 -6.18
CA PHE A 67 -12.32 19.30 -5.59
C PHE A 67 -11.35 19.87 -6.62
N GLU A 68 -11.80 20.14 -7.84
CA GLU A 68 -10.94 20.55 -8.97
C GLU A 68 -10.03 21.74 -8.61
N THR A 69 -10.60 22.78 -8.00
CA THR A 69 -9.87 24.01 -7.61
C THR A 69 -8.86 23.74 -6.51
N ASP A 70 -9.27 23.01 -5.47
CA ASP A 70 -8.47 22.75 -4.28
C ASP A 70 -7.28 21.83 -4.62
N LEU A 71 -7.52 20.82 -5.45
CA LEU A 71 -6.48 19.93 -5.96
C LEU A 71 -5.49 20.71 -6.85
N THR A 72 -5.99 21.57 -7.73
CA THR A 72 -5.14 22.39 -8.60
C THR A 72 -4.24 23.32 -7.79
N GLU A 73 -4.79 23.99 -6.78
CA GLU A 73 -4.03 24.87 -5.88
C GLU A 73 -2.94 24.09 -5.12
N LEU A 74 -3.32 22.97 -4.49
CA LEU A 74 -2.40 22.10 -3.76
C LEU A 74 -1.26 21.61 -4.65
N PHE A 75 -1.58 21.14 -5.86
CA PHE A 75 -0.58 20.61 -6.78
C PHE A 75 0.34 21.70 -7.32
N ASN A 76 -0.19 22.87 -7.70
CA ASN A 76 0.63 24.01 -8.12
C ASN A 76 1.60 24.44 -7.01
N TYR A 77 1.18 24.37 -5.76
CA TYR A 77 2.04 24.63 -4.62
C TYR A 77 3.12 23.56 -4.43
N ALA A 78 2.78 22.27 -4.52
CA ALA A 78 3.67 21.17 -4.18
C ALA A 78 4.66 20.78 -5.31
N ILE A 79 4.28 20.94 -6.58
CA ILE A 79 5.06 20.54 -7.76
C ILE A 79 6.53 21.02 -7.71
N PRO A 80 6.82 22.31 -7.45
CA PRO A 80 8.19 22.82 -7.43
C PRO A 80 9.10 22.17 -6.38
N TYR A 81 8.53 21.59 -5.32
CA TYR A 81 9.28 21.03 -4.18
C TYR A 81 9.40 19.50 -4.23
N THR A 82 8.68 18.83 -5.13
CA THR A 82 8.60 17.37 -5.17
C THR A 82 9.44 16.75 -6.28
N GLY A 83 9.86 17.55 -7.28
CA GLY A 83 10.59 17.05 -8.43
C GLY A 83 9.72 16.28 -9.44
N PHE A 84 8.40 16.47 -9.39
CA PHE A 84 7.47 15.98 -10.41
C PHE A 84 7.23 17.07 -11.47
N ASP A 85 7.43 16.74 -12.75
CA ASP A 85 7.34 17.72 -13.86
C ASP A 85 5.89 18.09 -14.21
N ASN A 86 4.96 17.16 -14.01
CA ASN A 86 3.51 17.36 -14.06
C ASN A 86 2.88 16.23 -13.26
N LEU A 87 1.97 16.56 -12.34
CA LEU A 87 1.14 15.55 -11.68
C LEU A 87 0.01 15.18 -12.63
N ASP A 88 0.35 14.38 -13.65
CA ASP A 88 -0.67 13.67 -14.40
C ASP A 88 -1.41 12.77 -13.42
N MET A 89 -2.61 13.20 -13.03
CA MET A 89 -3.55 12.43 -12.22
C MET A 89 -3.98 11.11 -12.89
N LYS A 90 -3.56 10.90 -14.16
CA LYS A 90 -3.67 9.66 -14.92
C LYS A 90 -2.52 8.68 -14.70
N THR A 91 -1.42 9.07 -14.06
CA THR A 91 -0.21 8.25 -13.90
C THR A 91 -0.17 7.53 -12.56
N THR A 92 -1.28 6.90 -12.16
CA THR A 92 -1.24 5.81 -11.16
C THR A 92 -1.31 4.43 -11.82
N ASN A 93 -0.66 4.28 -12.98
CA ASN A 93 -0.48 2.98 -13.65
C ASN A 93 0.97 2.67 -14.03
N SER A 94 1.96 3.49 -13.64
CA SER A 94 3.37 3.18 -13.97
C SER A 94 4.37 3.71 -12.95
N THR A 95 4.43 3.07 -11.78
CA THR A 95 5.67 3.02 -10.99
C THR A 95 5.94 1.60 -10.50
N HIS A 96 5.90 0.63 -11.42
CA HIS A 96 6.85 -0.47 -11.34
C HIS A 96 8.20 0.05 -11.82
N ARG A 97 8.88 0.83 -10.96
CA ARG A 97 10.33 0.99 -11.08
C ARG A 97 10.93 -0.34 -10.67
N ASN A 98 11.48 -1.06 -11.64
CA ASN A 98 12.28 -2.26 -11.43
C ASN A 98 13.36 -1.96 -10.39
N PHE A 99 13.28 -2.66 -9.27
CA PHE A 99 14.41 -3.04 -8.43
C PHE A 99 14.29 -4.55 -8.19
#